data_AF-A0A7S2GKK7-F1
#
_entry.id   AF-A0A7S2GKK7-F1
#
_cell.length_a   1.000
_cell.length_b   1.000
_cell.length_c   1.000
_cell.angle_alpha   90.00
_cell.angle_beta   90.00
_cell.angle_gamma   90.00
#
_symmetry.space_group_name_H-M   'P 1'
#
loop_
_entity.id
_entity.type
_entity.pdbx_description
1 polymer ?
#
loop_
_entity_poly.entity_id
_entity_poly.type
_entity_poly.pdbx_seq_one_letter_code
_entity_poly.pdbx_strand_id
1 'polypeptide(L)'
;PPSPKVFWPSNNERGSLLARYLGNAILNICAFPLLPLVPTAWEDTIATWFNHRRYKDHSSLVLLWIFPSGRFASWFISMFALAVMLTFMTPRPTQLHFADVLMAAYLTGISVSEYKEAANALSRYGQLRRYFMDPFNFLDLSLVSVLGLLLIPRQSHARGLEGTFTELELPCQAVGSLLGWMRLLQILFMYSKTGPLLLMALHTLEDLWQFLLLTAIVIVAFGGSFFVLLANTPPPPSPGLDASSHLDALSPLEDLQSPVQPKVQILNVLGVLITAAMKGEPDHILLATGADETLGAEAWAIMYLFGGVVVLLLLNLLIARFAKTFDMVSENVDANFKVAFARIVIEGRKKELVPPPLNLLRLSIDLLHSGLLCNAGLLSLAIQCLRHTCCCSPSEKAGAGLGGGVDMGGAAWGGEVVDGQRLKAGSNYKQGYARLQSRRDSYALEHAEGEQEKNAAAREWVTRCVSEYTDKALSEKQGDTGILSDQVVHFVTTRWFDIGREESWRTDMTRQMGRVELAMGELEAKMSDESRIDALAKRVEQRLEQRLELSFGPNLDAKLDA
;
A
#
# COMPACT_ATOMS: atom_id res chain seq x y z
N PRO A 1 41.24 -18.77 -13.16
CA PRO A 1 40.64 -18.33 -11.88
C PRO A 1 40.38 -19.52 -10.94
N PRO A 2 40.91 -19.53 -9.69
CA PRO A 2 40.63 -20.61 -8.76
C PRO A 2 39.15 -20.56 -8.34
N SER A 3 38.48 -21.71 -8.40
CA SER A 3 37.09 -21.90 -7.97
C SER A 3 36.91 -21.47 -6.51
N PRO A 4 35.83 -20.76 -6.14
CA PRO A 4 35.58 -20.39 -4.75
C PRO A 4 35.42 -21.67 -3.91
N LYS A 5 36.38 -21.94 -3.02
CA LYS A 5 36.25 -22.99 -2.00
C LYS A 5 35.13 -22.56 -1.06
N VAL A 6 33.96 -23.17 -1.22
CA VAL A 6 32.84 -23.03 -0.28
C VAL A 6 33.30 -23.60 1.06
N PHE A 7 33.65 -22.71 1.99
CA PHE A 7 34.10 -23.06 3.32
C PHE A 7 32.90 -23.54 4.13
N TRP A 8 32.70 -24.85 4.20
CA TRP A 8 31.66 -25.42 5.04
C TRP A 8 32.12 -25.38 6.49
N PRO A 9 31.40 -24.70 7.41
CA PRO A 9 31.74 -24.68 8.82
C PRO A 9 31.70 -26.11 9.38
N SER A 10 32.62 -26.41 10.30
CA SER A 10 32.75 -27.74 10.90
C SER A 10 31.46 -28.15 11.62
N ASN A 11 31.17 -29.45 11.73
CA ASN A 11 29.92 -29.92 12.36
C ASN A 11 29.72 -29.39 13.80
N ASN A 12 30.81 -29.10 14.54
CA ASN A 12 30.73 -28.49 15.87
C ASN A 12 30.24 -27.03 15.83
N GLU A 13 30.58 -26.27 14.79
CA GLU A 13 30.11 -24.90 14.63
C GLU A 13 28.63 -24.85 14.26
N ARG A 14 28.14 -25.83 13.48
CA ARG A 14 26.71 -25.93 13.10
C ARG A 14 25.80 -26.09 14.31
N GLY A 15 26.17 -26.93 15.29
CA GLY A 15 25.41 -27.11 16.53
C GLY A 15 25.32 -25.82 17.34
N SER A 16 26.43 -25.09 17.45
CA SER A 16 26.46 -23.80 18.15
C SER A 16 25.63 -22.71 17.46
N LEU A 17 25.61 -22.72 16.12
CA LEU A 17 24.80 -21.80 15.31
C LEU A 17 23.32 -22.07 15.50
N LEU A 18 22.89 -23.32 15.39
CA LEU A 18 21.47 -23.69 15.54
C LEU A 18 20.96 -23.36 16.96
N ALA A 19 21.74 -23.66 18.00
CA ALA A 19 21.39 -23.29 19.37
C ALA A 19 21.28 -21.78 19.56
N ARG A 20 22.17 -20.98 18.94
CA ARG A 20 22.09 -19.51 18.94
C ARG A 20 20.84 -19.01 18.23
N TYR A 21 20.50 -19.56 17.05
CA TYR A 21 19.29 -19.18 16.33
C TYR A 21 18.01 -19.53 17.10
N LEU A 22 17.95 -20.73 17.69
CA LEU A 22 16.79 -21.17 18.47
C LEU A 22 16.63 -20.34 19.75
N GLY A 23 17.71 -20.14 20.51
CA GLY A 23 17.69 -19.31 21.72
C GLY A 23 17.25 -17.87 21.42
N ASN A 24 17.73 -17.31 20.32
CA ASN A 24 17.32 -16.01 19.85
C ASN A 24 15.86 -15.94 19.35
N ALA A 25 15.35 -17.00 18.72
CA ALA A 25 13.96 -17.08 18.32
C ALA A 25 13.03 -17.12 19.54
N ILE A 26 13.38 -17.92 20.56
CA ILE A 26 12.65 -17.97 21.83
C ILE A 26 12.66 -16.60 22.51
N LEU A 27 13.83 -15.95 22.59
CA LEU A 27 13.95 -14.62 23.17
C LEU A 27 13.09 -13.59 22.42
N ASN A 28 12.97 -13.69 21.09
CA ASN A 28 12.07 -12.86 20.29
C ASN A 28 10.60 -13.10 20.59
N ILE A 29 10.20 -14.37 20.74
CA ILE A 29 8.83 -14.73 21.10
C ILE A 29 8.49 -14.19 22.49
N CYS A 30 9.43 -14.28 23.43
CA CYS A 30 9.27 -13.74 24.79
C CYS A 30 9.29 -12.20 24.83
N ALA A 31 10.03 -11.54 23.93
CA ALA A 31 10.11 -10.08 23.86
C ALA A 31 8.89 -9.46 23.17
N PHE A 32 8.21 -10.19 22.27
CA PHE A 32 7.09 -9.67 21.49
C PHE A 32 5.95 -9.09 22.35
N PRO A 33 5.49 -9.74 23.44
CA PRO A 33 4.48 -9.18 24.35
C PRO A 33 4.95 -7.92 25.11
N LEU A 34 6.27 -7.68 25.21
CA LEU A 34 6.84 -6.51 25.87
C LEU A 34 6.99 -5.31 24.93
N LEU A 35 6.91 -5.50 23.60
CA LEU A 35 7.00 -4.41 22.62
C LEU A 35 5.99 -3.28 22.83
N PRO A 36 4.72 -3.54 23.19
CA PRO A 36 3.75 -2.48 23.47
C PRO A 36 4.13 -1.59 24.66
N LEU A 37 5.01 -2.05 25.55
CA LEU A 37 5.46 -1.29 26.71
C LEU A 37 6.53 -0.24 26.36
N VAL A 38 7.12 -0.31 25.17
CA VAL A 38 8.16 0.63 24.73
C VAL A 38 7.51 1.91 24.21
N PRO A 39 7.72 3.07 24.84
CA PRO A 39 7.15 4.33 24.35
C PRO A 39 7.66 4.67 22.95
N THR A 40 6.79 5.29 22.14
CA THR A 40 7.14 5.77 20.78
C THR A 40 8.44 6.58 20.72
N ALA A 41 8.64 7.49 21.68
CA ALA A 41 9.83 8.35 21.75
C ALA A 41 11.16 7.57 21.90
N TRP A 42 11.10 6.35 22.45
CA TRP A 42 12.29 5.53 22.67
C TRP A 42 12.62 4.70 21.43
N GLU A 43 11.69 4.46 20.51
CA GLU A 43 11.93 3.59 19.35
C GLU A 43 13.07 4.11 18.46
N ASP A 44 13.10 5.41 18.17
CA ASP A 44 14.15 6.00 17.34
C ASP A 44 15.51 5.98 18.04
N THR A 45 15.52 6.21 19.35
CA THR A 45 16.74 6.16 20.18
C THR A 45 17.28 4.73 20.23
N ILE A 46 16.40 3.75 20.43
CA ILE A 46 16.74 2.33 20.44
C ILE A 46 17.25 1.91 19.06
N ALA A 47 16.57 2.30 17.98
CA ALA A 47 16.96 1.96 16.61
C ALA A 47 18.33 2.56 16.23
N THR A 48 18.58 3.82 16.59
CA THR A 48 19.88 4.48 16.34
C THR A 48 21.01 3.86 17.16
N TRP A 49 20.77 3.62 18.45
CA TRP A 49 21.73 2.93 19.33
C TRP A 49 22.09 1.54 18.79
N PHE A 50 21.09 0.79 18.35
CA PHE A 50 21.30 -0.53 17.77
C PHE A 50 22.02 -0.48 16.42
N ASN A 51 21.70 0.46 15.54
CA ASN A 51 22.43 0.63 14.28
C ASN A 51 23.92 0.90 14.51
N HIS A 52 24.26 1.62 15.57
CA HIS A 52 25.66 1.85 15.95
C HIS A 52 26.33 0.56 16.46
N ARG A 53 25.62 -0.25 17.27
CA ARG A 53 26.17 -1.48 17.86
C ARG A 53 26.22 -2.67 16.90
N ARG A 54 25.34 -2.71 15.90
CA ARG A 54 25.27 -3.77 14.87
C ARG A 54 26.55 -3.91 14.04
N TYR A 55 27.36 -2.86 13.99
CA TYR A 55 28.67 -2.92 13.33
C TYR A 55 29.68 -3.82 14.06
N LYS A 56 29.40 -4.19 15.31
CA LYS A 56 30.35 -4.91 16.17
C LYS A 56 29.96 -6.36 16.49
N ASP A 57 28.67 -6.66 16.63
CA ASP A 57 28.20 -8.01 17.01
C ASP A 57 26.98 -8.46 16.18
N HIS A 58 27.07 -9.64 15.55
CA HIS A 58 26.05 -10.18 14.63
C HIS A 58 24.79 -10.80 15.30
N SER A 59 24.60 -10.69 16.62
CA SER A 59 23.84 -11.72 17.36
C SER A 59 22.52 -11.35 18.04
N SER A 60 22.04 -10.11 18.07
CA SER A 60 20.75 -9.83 18.76
C SER A 60 19.55 -9.84 17.79
N LEU A 61 18.85 -10.97 17.72
CA LEU A 61 17.61 -11.09 16.94
C LEU A 61 16.42 -10.30 17.52
N VAL A 62 16.49 -9.75 18.74
CA VAL A 62 15.51 -8.78 19.30
C VAL A 62 15.35 -7.55 18.40
N LEU A 63 16.39 -7.19 17.63
CA LEU A 63 16.27 -6.11 16.66
C LEU A 63 15.32 -6.43 15.51
N LEU A 64 14.99 -7.70 15.25
CA LEU A 64 14.25 -8.08 14.04
C LEU A 64 12.94 -7.31 13.96
N TRP A 65 12.21 -7.21 15.08
CA TRP A 65 10.94 -6.49 15.18
C TRP A 65 11.09 -4.97 15.01
N ILE A 66 12.23 -4.39 15.41
CA ILE A 66 12.52 -2.95 15.29
C ILE A 66 12.77 -2.58 13.83
N PHE A 67 13.34 -3.48 13.04
CA PHE A 67 13.54 -3.25 11.62
C PHE A 67 12.21 -3.20 10.85
N PRO A 68 12.15 -2.42 9.75
CA PRO A 68 10.96 -2.36 8.90
C PRO A 68 10.45 -3.74 8.47
N SER A 69 11.36 -4.70 8.24
CA SER A 69 10.99 -6.07 7.88
C SER A 69 10.26 -6.82 8.99
N GLY A 70 10.66 -6.67 10.26
CA GLY A 70 9.95 -7.30 11.37
C GLY A 70 8.65 -6.60 11.71
N ARG A 71 8.58 -5.26 11.60
CA ARG A 71 7.32 -4.50 11.69
C ARG A 71 6.32 -5.01 10.66
N PHE A 72 6.78 -5.14 9.42
CA PHE A 72 5.98 -5.68 8.34
C PHE A 72 5.54 -7.12 8.61
N ALA A 73 6.44 -8.00 9.08
CA ALA A 73 6.09 -9.37 9.41
C ALA A 73 5.05 -9.48 10.54
N SER A 74 5.19 -8.65 11.59
CA SER A 74 4.22 -8.56 12.69
C SER A 74 2.84 -8.14 12.18
N TRP A 75 2.82 -7.09 11.36
CA TRP A 75 1.60 -6.60 10.73
C TRP A 75 0.96 -7.67 9.84
N PHE A 76 1.75 -8.37 9.01
CA PHE A 76 1.27 -9.45 8.15
C PHE A 76 0.68 -10.61 8.96
N ILE A 77 1.38 -11.10 9.98
CA ILE A 77 0.90 -12.19 10.84
C ILE A 77 -0.43 -11.78 11.50
N SER A 78 -0.53 -10.53 11.95
CA SER A 78 -1.75 -10.02 12.56
C SER A 78 -2.91 -9.92 11.57
N MET A 79 -2.67 -9.42 10.35
CA MET A 79 -3.71 -9.38 9.30
C MET A 79 -4.11 -10.77 8.83
N PHE A 80 -3.17 -11.71 8.74
CA PHE A 80 -3.45 -13.10 8.41
C PHE A 80 -4.32 -13.75 9.49
N ALA A 81 -4.00 -13.53 10.77
CA ALA A 81 -4.80 -14.00 11.89
C ALA A 81 -6.22 -13.39 11.86
N LEU A 82 -6.36 -12.10 11.53
CA LEU A 82 -7.67 -11.46 11.35
C LEU A 82 -8.47 -12.09 10.20
N ALA A 83 -7.86 -12.31 9.03
CA ALA A 83 -8.52 -12.93 7.88
C ALA A 83 -8.99 -14.37 8.18
N VAL A 84 -8.12 -15.16 8.82
CA VAL A 84 -8.44 -16.53 9.28
C VAL A 84 -9.56 -16.49 10.32
N MET A 85 -9.48 -15.60 11.31
CA MET A 85 -10.52 -15.42 12.32
C MET A 85 -11.87 -15.09 11.68
N LEU A 86 -11.94 -14.11 10.79
CA LEU A 86 -13.18 -13.73 10.09
C LEU A 86 -13.74 -14.87 9.23
N THR A 87 -12.88 -15.73 8.68
CA THR A 87 -13.29 -16.88 7.86
C THR A 87 -13.89 -18.01 8.70
N PHE A 88 -13.32 -18.30 9.87
CA PHE A 88 -13.74 -19.44 10.70
C PHE A 88 -14.66 -19.05 11.87
N MET A 89 -14.89 -17.75 12.10
CA MET A 89 -15.79 -17.28 13.14
C MET A 89 -17.21 -17.76 12.87
N THR A 90 -17.88 -18.31 13.88
CA THR A 90 -19.28 -18.71 13.74
C THR A 90 -20.20 -17.48 13.79
N PRO A 91 -21.26 -17.45 12.95
CA PRO A 91 -22.14 -16.29 12.82
C PRO A 91 -23.20 -16.18 13.92
N ARG A 92 -23.27 -17.10 14.90
CA ARG A 92 -24.31 -17.06 15.93
C ARG A 92 -23.83 -17.55 17.29
N PRO A 93 -22.98 -16.79 17.96
CA PRO A 93 -22.78 -17.01 19.36
C PRO A 93 -23.96 -16.47 20.18
N THR A 94 -24.55 -17.29 21.04
CA THR A 94 -25.57 -16.84 22.01
C THR A 94 -24.97 -16.05 23.19
N GLN A 95 -23.64 -16.01 23.31
CA GLN A 95 -22.91 -15.33 24.37
C GLN A 95 -21.79 -14.48 23.77
N LEU A 96 -21.23 -13.54 24.52
CA LEU A 96 -20.09 -12.75 24.04
C LEU A 96 -18.83 -13.65 24.02
N HIS A 97 -18.35 -14.05 22.84
CA HIS A 97 -17.15 -14.90 22.76
C HIS A 97 -15.88 -14.04 22.80
N PHE A 98 -14.78 -14.68 23.18
CA PHE A 98 -13.44 -14.10 23.08
C PHE A 98 -13.14 -13.56 21.66
N ALA A 99 -13.69 -14.18 20.62
CA ALA A 99 -13.55 -13.73 19.24
C ALA A 99 -14.14 -12.32 19.00
N ASP A 100 -15.26 -11.99 19.64
CA ASP A 100 -15.90 -10.67 19.50
C ASP A 100 -15.06 -9.57 20.18
N VAL A 101 -14.48 -9.88 21.34
CA VAL A 101 -13.54 -9.00 22.05
C VAL A 101 -12.27 -8.80 21.23
N LEU A 102 -11.72 -9.87 20.67
CA LEU A 102 -10.53 -9.81 19.82
C LEU A 102 -10.80 -9.01 18.55
N MET A 103 -11.97 -9.21 17.90
CA MET A 103 -12.40 -8.42 16.75
C MET A 103 -12.55 -6.93 17.09
N ALA A 104 -13.10 -6.59 18.25
CA ALA A 104 -13.14 -5.20 18.73
C ALA A 104 -11.74 -4.62 18.97
N ALA A 105 -10.80 -5.43 19.49
CA ALA A 105 -9.40 -5.02 19.63
C ALA A 105 -8.74 -4.78 18.25
N TYR A 106 -9.00 -5.64 17.26
CA TYR A 106 -8.57 -5.41 15.88
C TYR A 106 -9.16 -4.14 15.27
N LEU A 107 -10.49 -3.94 15.38
CA LEU A 107 -11.17 -2.76 14.85
C LEU A 107 -10.56 -1.49 15.44
N THR A 108 -10.47 -1.41 16.77
CA THR A 108 -9.91 -0.22 17.46
C THR A 108 -8.44 -0.02 17.09
N GLY A 109 -7.66 -1.10 17.04
CA GLY A 109 -6.26 -1.08 16.67
C GLY A 109 -5.97 -0.54 15.28
N ILE A 110 -6.71 -1.03 14.28
CA ILE A 110 -6.62 -0.57 12.89
C ILE A 110 -7.17 0.86 12.77
N SER A 111 -8.28 1.17 13.44
CA SER A 111 -8.86 2.53 13.41
C SER A 111 -7.89 3.58 13.94
N VAL A 112 -7.15 3.28 15.02
CA VAL A 112 -6.14 4.19 15.58
C VAL A 112 -4.98 4.38 14.61
N SER A 113 -4.48 3.32 13.96
CA SER A 113 -3.39 3.44 13.00
C SER A 113 -3.81 4.25 11.77
N GLU A 114 -5.00 3.98 11.21
CA GLU A 114 -5.53 4.74 10.06
C GLU A 114 -5.82 6.19 10.42
N TYR A 115 -6.38 6.44 11.61
CA TYR A 115 -6.61 7.81 12.08
C TYR A 115 -5.31 8.61 12.18
N LYS A 116 -4.24 8.02 12.73
CA LYS A 116 -2.93 8.67 12.81
C LYS A 116 -2.36 8.95 11.42
N GLU A 117 -2.48 8.03 10.48
CA GLU A 117 -2.02 8.22 9.11
C GLU A 117 -2.83 9.31 8.38
N ALA A 118 -4.16 9.25 8.48
CA ALA A 118 -5.06 10.25 7.92
C ALA A 118 -4.84 11.64 8.53
N ALA A 119 -4.64 11.75 9.84
CA ALA A 119 -4.34 13.03 10.51
C ALA A 119 -2.98 13.59 10.05
N ASN A 120 -1.98 12.73 9.89
CA ASN A 120 -0.67 13.11 9.36
C ASN A 120 -0.73 13.55 7.88
N ALA A 121 -1.67 12.99 7.10
CA ALA A 121 -1.96 13.42 5.74
C ALA A 121 -2.78 14.72 5.70
N LEU A 122 -3.72 14.90 6.64
CA LEU A 122 -4.56 16.10 6.74
C LEU A 122 -3.74 17.34 7.10
N SER A 123 -2.78 17.21 8.02
CA SER A 123 -1.87 18.30 8.39
C SER A 123 -1.02 18.82 7.23
N ARG A 124 -0.88 18.05 6.15
CA ARG A 124 -0.15 18.44 4.94
C ARG A 124 -1.15 18.69 3.80
N TYR A 125 -1.49 19.97 3.60
CA TYR A 125 -2.45 20.41 2.59
C TYR A 125 -2.19 19.75 1.22
N GLY A 126 -3.21 19.10 0.65
CA GLY A 126 -3.14 18.37 -0.62
C GLY A 126 -2.72 16.89 -0.54
N GLN A 127 -2.25 16.39 0.61
CA GLN A 127 -1.91 14.97 0.77
C GLN A 127 -3.13 14.08 1.06
N LEU A 128 -4.21 14.64 1.62
CA LEU A 128 -5.44 13.89 1.88
C LEU A 128 -6.01 13.23 0.61
N ARG A 129 -6.03 13.95 -0.52
CA ARG A 129 -6.47 13.38 -1.81
C ARG A 129 -5.59 12.21 -2.23
N ARG A 130 -4.29 12.26 -1.97
CA ARG A 130 -3.37 11.15 -2.30
C ARG A 130 -3.60 9.95 -1.39
N TYR A 131 -3.92 10.18 -0.11
CA TYR A 131 -4.25 9.13 0.84
C TYR A 131 -5.49 8.34 0.39
N PHE A 132 -6.57 9.02 -0.05
CA PHE A 132 -7.77 8.34 -0.55
C PHE A 132 -7.62 7.72 -1.94
N MET A 133 -6.61 8.12 -2.72
CA MET A 133 -6.31 7.54 -4.03
C MET A 133 -5.43 6.29 -3.94
N ASP A 134 -4.90 5.98 -2.75
CA ASP A 134 -4.17 4.74 -2.54
C ASP A 134 -5.17 3.59 -2.34
N PRO A 135 -5.18 2.56 -3.22
CA PRO A 135 -6.10 1.44 -3.12
C PRO A 135 -5.94 0.68 -1.79
N PHE A 136 -4.75 0.68 -1.20
CA PHE A 136 -4.48 -0.01 0.05
C PHE A 136 -5.09 0.70 1.25
N ASN A 137 -5.06 2.03 1.27
CA ASN A 137 -5.68 2.82 2.34
C ASN A 137 -7.20 2.78 2.21
N PHE A 138 -7.73 2.82 0.98
CA PHE A 138 -9.15 2.59 0.75
C PHE A 138 -9.59 1.21 1.25
N LEU A 139 -8.79 0.17 1.00
CA LEU A 139 -9.07 -1.17 1.48
C LEU A 139 -9.06 -1.25 3.01
N ASP A 140 -8.12 -0.60 3.69
CA ASP A 140 -8.10 -0.54 5.16
C ASP A 140 -9.31 0.19 5.74
N LEU A 141 -9.70 1.33 5.16
CA LEU A 141 -10.90 2.07 5.55
C LEU A 141 -12.18 1.25 5.32
N SER A 142 -12.25 0.51 4.22
CA SER A 142 -13.37 -0.40 3.95
C SER A 142 -13.42 -1.55 4.95
N LEU A 143 -12.26 -2.11 5.32
CA LEU A 143 -12.17 -3.18 6.32
C LEU A 143 -12.60 -2.68 7.70
N VAL A 144 -12.13 -1.50 8.13
CA VAL A 144 -12.58 -0.86 9.38
C VAL A 144 -14.09 -0.63 9.39
N SER A 145 -14.63 -0.13 8.28
CA SER A 145 -16.07 0.13 8.15
C SER A 145 -16.89 -1.16 8.26
N VAL A 146 -16.48 -2.23 7.55
CA VAL A 146 -17.17 -3.53 7.57
C VAL A 146 -17.03 -4.22 8.93
N LEU A 147 -15.87 -4.14 9.59
CA LEU A 147 -15.70 -4.65 10.95
C LEU A 147 -16.58 -3.91 11.96
N GLY A 148 -16.73 -2.60 11.82
CA GLY A 148 -17.66 -1.80 12.61
C GLY A 148 -19.11 -2.24 12.38
N LEU A 149 -19.52 -2.38 11.12
CA LEU A 149 -20.85 -2.88 10.76
C LEU A 149 -21.10 -4.30 11.23
N LEU A 150 -20.08 -5.16 11.31
CA LEU A 150 -20.18 -6.54 11.79
C LEU A 150 -20.34 -6.61 13.32
N LEU A 151 -19.73 -5.68 14.07
CA LEU A 151 -19.84 -5.66 15.53
C LEU A 151 -21.21 -5.18 16.03
N ILE A 152 -21.90 -4.29 15.31
CA ILE A 152 -23.23 -3.78 15.67
C ILE A 152 -24.27 -4.92 15.84
N PRO A 153 -24.54 -5.79 14.84
CA PRO A 153 -25.48 -6.91 14.97
C PRO A 153 -25.09 -7.89 16.07
N ARG A 154 -23.79 -8.19 16.21
CA ARG A 154 -23.29 -9.12 17.24
C ARG A 154 -23.51 -8.55 18.64
N GLN A 155 -23.28 -7.26 18.84
CA GLN A 155 -23.58 -6.59 20.10
C GLN A 155 -25.08 -6.48 20.36
N SER A 156 -25.92 -6.23 19.33
CA SER A 156 -27.38 -6.21 19.51
C SER A 156 -27.92 -7.60 19.86
N HIS A 157 -27.39 -8.65 19.23
CA HIS A 157 -27.76 -10.03 19.51
C HIS A 157 -27.36 -10.43 20.94
N ALA A 158 -26.14 -10.07 21.38
CA ALA A 158 -25.69 -10.31 22.76
C ALA A 158 -26.55 -9.58 23.82
N ARG A 159 -27.29 -8.52 23.43
CA ARG A 159 -28.24 -7.80 24.29
C ARG A 159 -29.67 -8.34 24.21
N GLY A 160 -29.93 -9.37 23.40
CA GLY A 160 -31.27 -9.92 23.20
C GLY A 160 -32.20 -9.06 22.34
N LEU A 161 -31.67 -8.14 21.54
CA LEU A 161 -32.46 -7.36 20.58
C LEU A 161 -32.62 -8.16 19.28
N GLU A 162 -33.70 -8.94 19.19
CA GLU A 162 -34.07 -9.68 17.99
C GLU A 162 -34.74 -8.77 16.94
N GLY A 163 -34.41 -8.92 15.65
CA GLY A 163 -35.38 -8.57 14.59
C GLY A 163 -35.00 -7.61 13.47
N THR A 164 -33.73 -7.27 13.21
CA THR A 164 -33.42 -6.56 11.93
C THR A 164 -31.98 -6.70 11.47
N PHE A 165 -31.02 -6.70 12.39
CA PHE A 165 -29.60 -6.69 12.01
C PHE A 165 -29.00 -8.08 11.76
N THR A 166 -29.75 -9.15 12.07
CA THR A 166 -29.28 -10.56 11.93
C THR A 166 -29.02 -10.95 10.48
N GLU A 167 -29.68 -10.32 9.51
CA GLU A 167 -29.48 -10.59 8.08
C GLU A 167 -28.19 -9.97 7.54
N LEU A 168 -27.69 -8.90 8.17
CA LEU A 168 -26.48 -8.19 7.73
C LEU A 168 -25.19 -8.86 8.22
N GLU A 169 -25.27 -9.74 9.22
CA GLU A 169 -24.10 -10.35 9.85
C GLU A 169 -23.30 -11.21 8.86
N LEU A 170 -23.95 -12.18 8.20
CA LEU A 170 -23.27 -13.09 7.26
C LEU A 170 -22.65 -12.34 6.06
N PRO A 171 -23.36 -11.42 5.38
CA PRO A 171 -22.77 -10.63 4.30
C PRO A 171 -21.59 -9.77 4.78
N CYS A 172 -21.70 -9.08 5.92
CA CYS A 172 -20.61 -8.28 6.45
C CYS A 172 -19.39 -9.14 6.81
N GLN A 173 -19.62 -10.34 7.38
CA GLN A 173 -18.55 -11.27 7.67
C GLN A 173 -17.86 -11.78 6.39
N ALA A 174 -18.64 -12.14 5.37
CA ALA A 174 -18.10 -12.59 4.09
C ALA A 174 -17.27 -11.50 3.39
N VAL A 175 -17.79 -10.27 3.34
CA VAL A 175 -17.06 -9.12 2.79
C VAL A 175 -15.82 -8.80 3.64
N GLY A 176 -15.93 -8.85 4.97
CA GLY A 176 -14.80 -8.61 5.88
C GLY A 176 -13.69 -9.63 5.70
N SER A 177 -14.04 -10.91 5.55
CA SER A 177 -13.08 -11.97 5.23
C SER A 177 -12.39 -11.72 3.89
N LEU A 178 -13.16 -11.42 2.83
CA LEU A 178 -12.62 -11.09 1.52
C LEU A 178 -11.65 -9.91 1.58
N LEU A 179 -12.02 -8.81 2.24
CA LEU A 179 -11.16 -7.64 2.42
C LEU A 179 -9.88 -8.00 3.20
N GLY A 180 -9.99 -8.82 4.25
CA GLY A 180 -8.85 -9.34 5.00
C GLY A 180 -7.87 -10.11 4.11
N TRP A 181 -8.37 -11.01 3.25
CA TRP A 181 -7.54 -11.75 2.29
C TRP A 181 -6.95 -10.86 1.20
N MET A 182 -7.73 -9.92 0.66
CA MET A 182 -7.25 -8.94 -0.32
C MET A 182 -6.16 -8.05 0.26
N ARG A 183 -6.24 -7.69 1.55
CA ARG A 183 -5.18 -6.93 2.24
C ARG A 183 -3.85 -7.67 2.26
N LEU A 184 -3.87 -9.01 2.36
CA LEU A 184 -2.66 -9.82 2.35
C LEU A 184 -1.91 -9.76 1.02
N LEU A 185 -2.56 -9.39 -0.09
CA LEU A 185 -1.88 -9.19 -1.38
C LEU A 185 -0.76 -8.13 -1.29
N GLN A 186 -0.82 -7.21 -0.32
CA GLN A 186 0.26 -6.26 -0.08
C GLN A 186 1.62 -6.95 0.20
N ILE A 187 1.64 -8.18 0.71
CA ILE A 187 2.91 -8.93 0.90
C ILE A 187 3.59 -9.27 -0.41
N LEU A 188 2.83 -9.47 -1.48
CA LEU A 188 3.38 -9.83 -2.78
C LEU A 188 4.21 -8.69 -3.36
N PHE A 189 3.96 -7.43 -2.95
CA PHE A 189 4.78 -6.27 -3.32
C PHE A 189 6.19 -6.30 -2.73
N MET A 190 6.45 -7.06 -1.67
CA MET A 190 7.81 -7.14 -1.11
C MET A 190 8.73 -8.08 -1.88
N TYR A 191 8.18 -9.04 -2.62
CA TYR A 191 8.97 -10.00 -3.37
C TYR A 191 9.30 -9.45 -4.75
N SER A 192 10.59 -9.44 -5.10
CA SER A 192 11.09 -8.89 -6.37
C SER A 192 10.51 -9.56 -7.63
N LYS A 193 10.05 -10.82 -7.52
CA LYS A 193 9.46 -11.55 -8.65
C LYS A 193 7.95 -11.32 -8.79
N THR A 194 7.21 -11.30 -7.68
CA THR A 194 5.74 -11.19 -7.72
C THR A 194 5.24 -9.75 -7.64
N GLY A 195 6.01 -8.85 -7.04
CA GLY A 195 5.64 -7.43 -6.92
C GLY A 195 5.41 -6.75 -8.27
N PRO A 196 6.33 -6.88 -9.24
CA PRO A 196 6.14 -6.49 -10.63
C PRO A 196 4.82 -6.98 -11.25
N LEU A 197 4.52 -8.27 -11.10
CA LEU A 197 3.30 -8.90 -11.63
C LEU A 197 2.04 -8.34 -10.97
N LEU A 198 2.07 -8.09 -9.67
CA LEU A 198 0.94 -7.50 -8.95
C LEU A 198 0.72 -6.02 -9.32
N LEU A 199 1.80 -5.25 -9.47
CA LEU A 199 1.72 -3.85 -9.93
C LEU A 199 1.07 -3.78 -11.31
N MET A 200 1.49 -4.68 -12.20
CA MET A 200 0.92 -4.83 -13.53
C MET A 200 -0.58 -5.19 -13.48
N ALA A 201 -0.95 -6.16 -12.65
CA ALA A 201 -2.35 -6.54 -12.45
C ALA A 201 -3.20 -5.36 -11.94
N LEU A 202 -2.70 -4.57 -10.98
CA LEU A 202 -3.42 -3.39 -10.47
C LEU A 202 -3.63 -2.32 -11.55
N HIS A 203 -2.63 -2.07 -12.41
CA HIS A 203 -2.81 -1.14 -13.52
C HIS A 203 -3.84 -1.66 -14.54
N THR A 204 -3.82 -2.97 -14.84
CA THR A 204 -4.84 -3.56 -15.72
C THR A 204 -6.24 -3.51 -15.10
N LEU A 205 -6.36 -3.48 -13.77
CA LEU A 205 -7.64 -3.33 -13.07
C LEU A 205 -8.24 -1.92 -13.24
N GLU A 206 -7.41 -0.89 -13.34
CA GLU A 206 -7.88 0.48 -13.62
C GLU A 206 -8.54 0.55 -15.01
N ASP A 207 -7.94 -0.11 -16.01
CA ASP A 207 -8.53 -0.25 -17.34
C ASP A 207 -9.82 -1.09 -17.32
N LEU A 208 -9.84 -2.14 -16.49
CA LEU A 208 -11.03 -2.98 -16.32
C LEU A 208 -12.22 -2.17 -15.83
N TRP A 209 -12.04 -1.19 -14.95
CA TRP A 209 -13.15 -0.38 -14.44
C TRP A 209 -13.87 0.38 -15.55
N GLN A 210 -13.12 0.99 -16.48
CA GLN A 210 -13.71 1.71 -17.61
C GLN A 210 -14.48 0.76 -18.53
N PHE A 211 -13.95 -0.46 -18.74
CA PHE A 211 -14.62 -1.49 -19.51
C PHE A 211 -15.88 -2.03 -18.81
N LEU A 212 -15.82 -2.22 -17.49
CA LEU A 212 -16.96 -2.67 -16.68
C LEU A 212 -18.09 -1.64 -16.73
N LEU A 213 -17.77 -0.34 -16.71
CA LEU A 213 -18.76 0.73 -16.90
C LEU A 213 -19.43 0.65 -18.29
N LEU A 214 -18.65 0.46 -19.36
CA LEU A 214 -19.19 0.27 -20.70
C LEU A 214 -20.12 -0.96 -20.76
N THR A 215 -19.68 -2.07 -20.18
CA THR A 215 -20.45 -3.31 -20.10
C THR A 215 -21.74 -3.13 -19.31
N ALA A 216 -21.69 -2.40 -18.19
CA ALA A 216 -22.87 -2.09 -17.38
C ALA A 216 -23.90 -1.26 -18.17
N ILE A 217 -23.47 -0.27 -18.95
CA ILE A 217 -24.37 0.52 -19.83
C ILE A 217 -25.06 -0.40 -20.84
N VAL A 218 -24.32 -1.31 -21.47
CA VAL A 218 -24.88 -2.28 -22.43
C VAL A 218 -25.87 -3.22 -21.74
N ILE A 219 -25.52 -3.80 -20.59
CA ILE A 219 -26.40 -4.67 -19.81
C ILE A 219 -27.70 -3.94 -19.42
N VAL A 220 -27.63 -2.68 -18.98
CA VAL A 220 -28.81 -1.88 -18.63
C VAL A 220 -29.68 -1.61 -19.86
N ALA A 221 -29.09 -1.28 -21.00
CA ALA A 221 -29.82 -1.03 -22.25
C ALA A 221 -30.58 -2.27 -22.73
N PHE A 222 -29.92 -3.44 -22.73
CA PHE A 222 -30.57 -4.71 -23.07
C PHE A 222 -31.58 -5.14 -22.01
N GLY A 223 -31.26 -4.99 -20.72
CA GLY A 223 -32.18 -5.28 -19.61
C GLY A 223 -33.47 -4.46 -19.69
N GLY A 224 -33.36 -3.17 -20.06
CA GLY A 224 -34.53 -2.32 -20.35
C GLY A 224 -35.32 -2.79 -21.57
N SER A 225 -34.65 -3.24 -22.63
CA SER A 225 -35.30 -3.78 -23.84
C SER A 225 -36.07 -5.07 -23.55
N PHE A 226 -35.48 -5.99 -22.79
CA PHE A 226 -36.16 -7.20 -22.31
C PHE A 226 -37.31 -6.89 -21.35
N PHE A 227 -37.15 -5.89 -20.47
CA PHE A 227 -38.23 -5.45 -19.61
C PHE A 227 -39.45 -4.96 -20.40
N VAL A 228 -39.25 -4.17 -21.46
CA VAL A 228 -40.35 -3.73 -22.34
C VAL A 228 -40.99 -4.92 -23.08
N LEU A 229 -40.19 -5.87 -23.55
CA LEU A 229 -40.70 -7.06 -24.24
C LEU A 229 -41.58 -7.91 -23.30
N LEU A 230 -41.10 -8.17 -22.08
CA LEU A 230 -41.79 -8.97 -21.06
C LEU A 230 -42.97 -8.25 -20.41
N ALA A 231 -42.93 -6.92 -20.29
CA ALA A 231 -44.04 -6.15 -19.72
C ALA A 231 -45.28 -6.15 -20.62
N ASN A 232 -45.09 -6.38 -21.93
CA ASN A 232 -46.18 -6.39 -22.91
C ASN A 232 -46.70 -7.80 -23.22
N THR A 233 -46.10 -8.86 -22.67
CA THR A 233 -46.62 -10.21 -22.85
C THR A 233 -47.86 -10.40 -21.98
N PRO A 234 -49.04 -10.69 -22.56
CA PRO A 234 -50.21 -11.02 -21.74
C PRO A 234 -49.87 -12.26 -20.90
N PRO A 235 -50.31 -12.31 -19.64
CA PRO A 235 -50.10 -13.49 -18.82
C PRO A 235 -50.66 -14.72 -19.55
N PRO A 236 -49.95 -15.86 -19.51
CA PRO A 236 -50.43 -17.07 -20.17
C PRO A 236 -51.86 -17.34 -19.68
N PRO A 237 -52.81 -17.61 -20.60
CA PRO A 237 -54.18 -17.93 -20.20
C PRO A 237 -54.07 -19.08 -19.23
N SER A 238 -54.41 -18.83 -17.96
CA SER A 238 -54.35 -19.82 -16.90
C SER A 238 -55.02 -21.08 -17.44
N PRO A 239 -54.29 -22.19 -17.60
CA PRO A 239 -54.87 -23.39 -18.19
C PRO A 239 -56.10 -23.68 -17.38
N GLY A 240 -57.26 -23.71 -18.05
CA GLY A 240 -58.57 -23.92 -17.46
C GLY A 240 -58.67 -25.33 -16.89
N LEU A 241 -57.89 -25.61 -15.85
CA LEU A 241 -58.22 -26.63 -14.89
C LEU A 241 -59.44 -26.11 -14.16
N ASP A 242 -60.57 -26.72 -14.49
CA ASP A 242 -61.74 -26.82 -13.64
C ASP A 242 -61.28 -27.07 -12.19
N ALA A 243 -61.27 -25.97 -11.43
CA ALA A 243 -60.77 -25.88 -10.07
C ALA A 243 -61.75 -26.52 -9.08
N SER A 244 -61.91 -27.85 -9.13
CA SER A 244 -62.86 -28.50 -8.23
C SER A 244 -62.50 -29.88 -7.70
N SER A 245 -61.34 -30.49 -7.96
CA SER A 245 -61.19 -31.90 -7.53
C SER A 245 -59.94 -32.40 -6.81
N HIS A 246 -58.74 -31.81 -6.81
CA HIS A 246 -57.60 -32.62 -6.31
C HIS A 246 -56.39 -31.99 -5.59
N LEU A 247 -56.41 -30.73 -5.15
CA LEU A 247 -55.23 -30.12 -4.50
C LEU A 247 -55.48 -29.50 -3.12
N ASP A 248 -56.33 -30.13 -2.30
CA ASP A 248 -56.56 -29.77 -0.89
C ASP A 248 -55.53 -30.31 0.11
N ALA A 249 -54.46 -31.00 -0.34
CA ALA A 249 -53.64 -31.78 0.61
C ALA A 249 -52.30 -31.16 1.03
N LEU A 250 -51.70 -30.20 0.31
CA LEU A 250 -50.33 -29.76 0.63
C LEU A 250 -50.01 -28.31 0.25
N SER A 251 -50.51 -27.33 1.02
CA SER A 251 -49.79 -26.04 1.18
C SER A 251 -50.37 -25.17 2.32
N PRO A 252 -49.88 -25.31 3.56
CA PRO A 252 -50.23 -24.41 4.69
C PRO A 252 -49.36 -23.13 4.69
N LEU A 253 -49.24 -22.46 3.54
CA LEU A 253 -48.52 -21.17 3.39
C LEU A 253 -49.41 -20.13 2.69
N GLU A 254 -50.72 -20.25 2.92
CA GLU A 254 -51.79 -19.39 2.42
C GLU A 254 -52.03 -18.19 3.35
N ASP A 255 -50.99 -17.37 3.60
CA ASP A 255 -51.14 -16.14 4.39
C ASP A 255 -50.44 -14.92 3.77
N LEU A 256 -50.19 -14.95 2.46
CA LEU A 256 -49.83 -13.78 1.67
C LEU A 256 -50.75 -13.60 0.44
N GLN A 257 -52.05 -13.80 0.62
CA GLN A 257 -53.08 -13.31 -0.32
C GLN A 257 -53.22 -11.79 -0.20
N SER A 258 -52.24 -11.05 -0.72
CA SER A 258 -52.53 -9.80 -1.39
C SER A 258 -52.40 -10.06 -2.90
N PRO A 259 -53.26 -9.47 -3.75
CA PRO A 259 -53.18 -9.63 -5.20
C PRO A 259 -51.95 -8.86 -5.71
N VAL A 260 -50.77 -9.42 -5.42
CA VAL A 260 -49.50 -9.04 -6.03
C VAL A 260 -49.59 -9.59 -7.44
N GLN A 261 -50.13 -8.80 -8.36
CA GLN A 261 -49.63 -8.88 -9.72
C GLN A 261 -48.11 -8.90 -9.59
N PRO A 262 -47.39 -9.89 -10.15
CA PRO A 262 -45.95 -9.93 -10.07
C PRO A 262 -45.48 -8.65 -10.77
N LYS A 263 -45.24 -7.61 -9.97
CA LYS A 263 -44.71 -6.36 -10.45
C LYS A 263 -43.32 -6.77 -10.89
N VAL A 264 -43.17 -7.09 -12.17
CA VAL A 264 -41.89 -7.42 -12.77
C VAL A 264 -41.04 -6.19 -12.51
N GLN A 265 -40.21 -6.24 -11.48
CA GLN A 265 -39.34 -5.12 -11.17
C GLN A 265 -38.22 -5.21 -12.18
N ILE A 266 -37.85 -4.08 -12.78
CA ILE A 266 -36.71 -3.99 -13.70
C ILE A 266 -35.44 -4.59 -13.08
N LEU A 267 -35.31 -4.53 -11.75
CA LEU A 267 -34.23 -5.15 -10.98
C LEU A 267 -34.21 -6.68 -11.08
N ASN A 268 -35.35 -7.35 -11.14
CA ASN A 268 -35.42 -8.80 -11.29
C ASN A 268 -34.99 -9.22 -12.70
N VAL A 269 -35.47 -8.50 -13.73
CA VAL A 269 -35.06 -8.73 -15.12
C VAL A 269 -33.56 -8.48 -15.29
N LEU A 270 -33.05 -7.38 -14.72
CA LEU A 270 -31.63 -7.06 -14.73
C LEU A 270 -30.80 -8.12 -13.99
N GLY A 271 -31.25 -8.58 -12.83
CA GLY A 271 -30.59 -9.63 -12.05
C GLY A 271 -30.53 -10.96 -12.80
N VAL A 272 -31.60 -11.34 -13.46
CA VAL A 272 -31.64 -12.52 -14.35
C VAL A 272 -30.71 -12.34 -15.54
N LEU A 273 -30.67 -11.16 -16.17
CA LEU A 273 -29.78 -10.87 -17.30
C LEU A 273 -28.31 -10.94 -16.90
N ILE A 274 -27.95 -10.37 -15.74
CA ILE A 274 -26.59 -10.43 -15.18
C ILE A 274 -26.23 -11.89 -14.87
N THR A 275 -27.13 -12.64 -14.25
CA THR A 275 -26.89 -14.05 -13.92
C THR A 275 -26.69 -14.90 -15.18
N ALA A 276 -27.50 -14.68 -16.21
CA ALA A 276 -27.37 -15.35 -17.49
C ALA A 276 -26.08 -14.97 -18.22
N ALA A 277 -25.71 -13.68 -18.24
CA ALA A 277 -24.46 -13.20 -18.81
C ALA A 277 -23.24 -13.81 -18.10
N MET A 278 -23.29 -13.95 -16.77
CA MET A 278 -22.22 -14.58 -15.99
C MET A 278 -22.12 -16.09 -16.20
N LYS A 279 -23.26 -16.78 -16.40
CA LYS A 279 -23.30 -18.22 -16.65
C LYS A 279 -22.94 -18.59 -18.09
N GLY A 280 -23.04 -17.63 -19.03
CA GLY A 280 -22.88 -17.91 -20.46
C GLY A 280 -24.03 -18.74 -21.05
N GLU A 281 -25.15 -18.86 -20.33
CA GLU A 281 -26.34 -19.62 -20.71
C GLU A 281 -27.52 -18.64 -20.91
N PRO A 282 -27.60 -17.96 -22.07
CA PRO A 282 -28.65 -16.99 -22.33
C PRO A 282 -30.06 -17.64 -22.35
N ASP A 283 -30.14 -18.91 -22.75
CA ASP A 283 -31.38 -19.68 -22.90
C ASP A 283 -32.19 -19.79 -21.59
N HIS A 284 -31.52 -19.69 -20.45
CA HIS A 284 -32.13 -19.79 -19.13
C HIS A 284 -33.14 -18.65 -18.86
N ILE A 285 -33.01 -17.51 -19.53
CA ILE A 285 -33.94 -16.36 -19.42
C ILE A 285 -35.28 -16.67 -20.11
N LEU A 286 -35.22 -17.29 -21.29
CA LEU A 286 -36.41 -17.67 -22.07
C LEU A 286 -37.17 -18.81 -21.38
N LEU A 287 -36.45 -19.78 -20.83
CA LEU A 287 -37.05 -20.86 -20.04
C LEU A 287 -37.71 -20.34 -18.76
N ALA A 288 -37.09 -19.36 -18.08
CA ALA A 288 -37.65 -18.78 -16.85
C ALA A 288 -38.88 -17.90 -17.08
N THR A 289 -39.05 -17.36 -18.28
CA THR A 289 -40.18 -16.47 -18.62
C THR A 289 -41.38 -17.22 -19.17
N GLY A 290 -41.27 -18.53 -19.42
CA GLY A 290 -42.38 -19.33 -19.93
C GLY A 290 -42.93 -18.80 -21.25
N ALA A 291 -42.11 -18.10 -22.03
CA ALA A 291 -42.52 -17.50 -23.28
C ALA A 291 -42.85 -18.61 -24.29
N ASP A 292 -44.15 -18.84 -24.48
CA ASP A 292 -44.70 -19.71 -25.53
C ASP A 292 -44.16 -19.31 -26.92
N GLU A 293 -44.32 -20.23 -27.89
CA GLU A 293 -43.82 -20.17 -29.27
C GLU A 293 -44.04 -18.83 -30.02
N THR A 294 -44.98 -17.99 -29.57
CA THR A 294 -45.37 -16.74 -30.23
C THR A 294 -44.42 -15.57 -29.99
N LEU A 295 -43.77 -15.48 -28.82
CA LEU A 295 -42.77 -14.43 -28.54
C LEU A 295 -41.33 -14.87 -28.87
N GLY A 296 -41.16 -16.14 -29.24
CA GLY A 296 -39.86 -16.76 -29.40
C GLY A 296 -38.96 -15.96 -30.34
N ALA A 297 -39.38 -15.72 -31.58
CA ALA A 297 -38.46 -15.22 -32.61
C ALA A 297 -37.82 -13.87 -32.27
N GLU A 298 -38.58 -12.90 -31.76
CA GLU A 298 -38.07 -11.57 -31.42
C GLU A 298 -37.19 -11.59 -30.17
N ALA A 299 -37.62 -12.33 -29.13
CA ALA A 299 -36.83 -12.50 -27.90
C ALA A 299 -35.51 -13.22 -28.19
N TRP A 300 -35.54 -14.29 -29.00
CA TRP A 300 -34.36 -14.99 -29.48
C TRP A 300 -33.44 -14.05 -30.28
N ALA A 301 -33.98 -13.21 -31.16
CA ALA A 301 -33.18 -12.26 -31.93
C ALA A 301 -32.44 -11.24 -31.04
N ILE A 302 -33.14 -10.63 -30.06
CA ILE A 302 -32.52 -9.71 -29.10
C ILE A 302 -31.47 -10.43 -28.25
N MET A 303 -31.71 -11.70 -27.91
CA MET A 303 -30.79 -12.52 -27.13
C MET A 303 -29.53 -12.89 -27.88
N TYR A 304 -29.65 -13.31 -29.15
CA TYR A 304 -28.49 -13.53 -30.02
C TYR A 304 -27.69 -12.25 -30.24
N LEU A 305 -28.38 -11.11 -30.40
CA LEU A 305 -27.72 -9.81 -30.50
C LEU A 305 -26.97 -9.46 -29.20
N PHE A 306 -27.61 -9.66 -28.05
CA PHE A 306 -26.99 -9.46 -26.74
C PHE A 306 -25.75 -10.35 -26.56
N GLY A 307 -25.88 -11.66 -26.82
CA GLY A 307 -24.77 -12.60 -26.75
C GLY A 307 -23.63 -12.23 -27.70
N GLY A 308 -23.94 -11.87 -28.95
CA GLY A 308 -22.94 -11.42 -29.92
C GLY A 308 -22.21 -10.14 -29.48
N VAL A 309 -22.95 -9.12 -29.03
CA VAL A 309 -22.34 -7.85 -28.59
C VAL A 309 -21.56 -8.02 -27.28
N VAL A 310 -22.13 -8.68 -26.28
CA VAL A 310 -21.50 -8.80 -24.95
C VAL A 310 -20.40 -9.86 -24.92
N VAL A 311 -20.66 -11.06 -25.47
CA VAL A 311 -19.69 -12.15 -25.40
C VAL A 311 -18.63 -12.03 -26.48
N LEU A 312 -18.97 -11.74 -27.74
CA LEU A 312 -17.97 -11.72 -28.81
C LEU A 312 -17.28 -10.36 -28.92
N LEU A 313 -18.03 -9.26 -28.91
CA LEU A 313 -17.41 -7.94 -29.14
C LEU A 313 -16.72 -7.43 -27.88
N LEU A 314 -17.43 -7.34 -26.74
CA LEU A 314 -16.86 -6.77 -25.52
C LEU A 314 -15.71 -7.63 -24.97
N LEU A 315 -15.83 -8.97 -24.93
CA LEU A 315 -14.73 -9.82 -24.45
C LEU A 315 -13.47 -9.70 -25.32
N ASN A 316 -13.61 -9.67 -26.65
CA ASN A 316 -12.47 -9.51 -27.56
C ASN A 316 -11.80 -8.14 -27.38
N LEU A 317 -12.58 -7.06 -27.19
CA LEU A 317 -12.03 -5.74 -26.87
C LEU A 317 -11.32 -5.70 -25.52
N LEU A 318 -11.85 -6.39 -24.51
CA LEU A 318 -11.21 -6.52 -23.20
C LEU A 318 -9.86 -7.23 -23.30
N ILE A 319 -9.82 -8.39 -23.98
CA ILE A 319 -8.58 -9.14 -24.19
C ILE A 319 -7.55 -8.29 -24.94
N ALA A 320 -7.97 -7.63 -26.03
CA ALA A 320 -7.09 -6.76 -26.82
C ALA A 320 -6.55 -5.58 -25.99
N ARG A 321 -7.40 -4.96 -25.16
CA ARG A 321 -6.98 -3.85 -24.29
C ARG A 321 -6.00 -4.32 -23.21
N PHE A 322 -6.25 -5.48 -22.59
CA PHE A 322 -5.36 -6.07 -21.60
C PHE A 322 -4.00 -6.47 -22.19
N ALA A 323 -3.96 -7.02 -23.39
CA ALA A 323 -2.69 -7.32 -24.06
C ALA A 323 -1.86 -6.04 -24.28
N LYS A 324 -2.49 -4.97 -24.80
CA LYS A 324 -1.82 -3.69 -25.03
C LYS A 324 -1.31 -3.04 -23.73
N THR A 325 -2.12 -3.08 -22.67
CA THR A 325 -1.74 -2.45 -21.39
C THR A 325 -0.69 -3.28 -20.67
N PHE A 326 -0.75 -4.60 -20.79
CA PHE A 326 0.31 -5.50 -20.34
C PHE A 326 1.65 -5.15 -20.99
N ASP A 327 1.71 -5.06 -22.32
CA ASP A 327 2.96 -4.76 -23.04
C ASP A 327 3.54 -3.41 -22.60
N MET A 328 2.72 -2.35 -22.60
CA MET A 328 3.13 -1.00 -22.21
C MET A 328 3.61 -0.93 -20.76
N VAL A 329 2.94 -1.64 -19.84
CA VAL A 329 3.33 -1.64 -18.42
C VAL A 329 4.63 -2.43 -18.24
N SER A 330 4.78 -3.57 -18.95
CA SER A 330 5.95 -4.45 -18.82
C SER A 330 7.29 -3.73 -19.08
N GLU A 331 7.33 -2.80 -20.03
CA GLU A 331 8.54 -2.05 -20.40
C GLU A 331 9.07 -1.17 -19.25
N ASN A 332 8.19 -0.70 -18.35
CA ASN A 332 8.54 0.23 -17.28
C ASN A 332 8.33 -0.35 -15.86
N VAL A 333 7.97 -1.63 -15.76
CA VAL A 333 7.59 -2.27 -14.50
C VAL A 333 8.73 -2.27 -13.49
N ASP A 334 9.98 -2.48 -13.90
CA ASP A 334 11.12 -2.55 -12.98
C ASP A 334 11.42 -1.20 -12.29
N ALA A 335 11.36 -0.12 -13.05
CA ALA A 335 11.56 1.23 -12.50
C ALA A 335 10.42 1.61 -11.56
N ASN A 336 9.19 1.37 -11.98
CA ASN A 336 7.99 1.64 -11.17
C ASN A 336 7.97 0.78 -9.90
N PHE A 337 8.35 -0.49 -10.01
CA PHE A 337 8.44 -1.41 -8.88
C PHE A 337 9.46 -0.94 -7.85
N LYS A 338 10.67 -0.52 -8.27
CA LYS A 338 11.70 -0.01 -7.34
C LYS A 338 11.20 1.22 -6.57
N VAL A 339 10.48 2.13 -7.24
CA VAL A 339 9.87 3.31 -6.59
C VAL A 339 8.75 2.92 -5.63
N ALA A 340 7.86 2.00 -6.04
CA ALA A 340 6.79 1.50 -5.19
C ALA A 340 7.33 0.76 -3.97
N PHE A 341 8.33 -0.09 -4.16
CA PHE A 341 9.03 -0.80 -3.10
C PHE A 341 9.69 0.17 -2.12
N ALA A 342 10.43 1.18 -2.60
CA ALA A 342 11.04 2.19 -1.75
C ALA A 342 9.99 2.95 -0.92
N ARG A 343 8.83 3.28 -1.53
CA ARG A 343 7.70 3.90 -0.82
C ARG A 343 7.18 3.00 0.30
N ILE A 344 6.90 1.73 0.01
CA ILE A 344 6.40 0.75 0.99
C ILE A 344 7.40 0.59 2.15
N VAL A 345 8.71 0.55 1.87
CA VAL A 345 9.74 0.46 2.91
C VAL A 345 9.76 1.72 3.78
N ILE A 346 9.64 2.91 3.19
CA ILE A 346 9.59 4.19 3.92
C ILE A 346 8.32 4.29 4.77
N GLU A 347 7.18 3.84 4.25
CA GLU A 347 5.89 3.80 4.96
C GLU A 347 5.92 2.76 6.08
N GLY A 348 6.46 1.57 5.82
CA GLY A 348 6.65 0.52 6.82
C GLY A 348 7.53 0.95 7.99
N ARG A 349 8.47 1.89 7.76
CA ARG A 349 9.24 2.51 8.85
C ARG A 349 8.39 3.43 9.74
N LYS A 350 7.37 4.08 9.18
CA LYS A 350 6.46 4.96 9.93
C LYS A 350 5.35 4.20 10.64
N LYS A 351 5.03 2.97 10.18
CA LYS A 351 4.06 2.11 10.84
C LYS A 351 4.52 1.76 12.25
N GLU A 352 3.53 1.62 13.12
CA GLU A 352 3.73 1.24 14.51
C GLU A 352 4.39 -0.14 14.60
N LEU A 353 5.27 -0.30 15.59
CA LEU A 353 6.00 -1.55 15.86
C LEU A 353 5.07 -2.71 16.27
N VAL A 354 3.93 -2.35 16.84
CA VAL A 354 3.01 -3.24 17.54
C VAL A 354 1.93 -3.71 16.56
N PRO A 355 1.53 -4.99 16.59
CA PRO A 355 0.44 -5.45 15.73
C PRO A 355 -0.87 -4.76 16.09
N PRO A 356 -1.79 -4.56 15.13
CA PRO A 356 -3.06 -3.85 15.33
C PRO A 356 -3.79 -4.09 16.65
N PRO A 357 -4.10 -5.33 17.10
CA PRO A 357 -4.90 -5.55 18.31
C PRO A 357 -4.26 -5.00 19.59
N LEU A 358 -2.95 -4.76 19.59
CA LEU A 358 -2.20 -4.24 20.73
C LEU A 358 -1.94 -2.73 20.63
N ASN A 359 -2.36 -2.07 19.55
CA ASN A 359 -2.19 -0.62 19.38
C ASN A 359 -2.98 0.18 20.42
N LEU A 360 -4.09 -0.34 20.95
CA LEU A 360 -4.84 0.31 22.02
C LEU A 360 -4.02 0.41 23.32
N LEU A 361 -3.33 -0.66 23.69
CA LEU A 361 -2.46 -0.69 24.86
C LEU A 361 -1.27 0.25 24.68
N ARG A 362 -0.74 0.31 23.46
CA ARG A 362 0.31 1.26 23.12
C ARG A 362 -0.17 2.70 23.26
N LEU A 363 -1.35 3.01 22.73
CA LEU A 363 -1.94 4.35 22.82
C LEU A 363 -2.15 4.77 24.27
N SER A 364 -2.63 3.87 25.15
CA SER A 364 -2.81 4.20 26.57
C SER A 364 -1.49 4.48 27.27
N ILE A 365 -0.42 3.76 26.92
CA ILE A 365 0.94 4.00 27.45
C ILE A 365 1.52 5.31 26.93
N ASP A 366 1.36 5.60 25.64
CA ASP A 366 1.80 6.88 25.05
C ASP A 366 1.05 8.05 25.71
N LEU A 367 -0.27 7.94 25.95
CA LEU A 367 -1.06 8.96 26.66
C LEU A 367 -0.60 9.13 28.11
N LEU A 368 -0.35 8.03 28.83
CA LEU A 368 0.16 8.07 30.20
C LEU A 368 1.54 8.73 30.25
N HIS A 369 2.44 8.37 29.34
CA HIS A 369 3.78 8.92 29.25
C HIS A 369 3.76 10.41 28.88
N SER A 370 2.94 10.82 27.91
CA SER A 370 2.75 12.23 27.57
C SER A 370 2.15 13.03 28.73
N GLY A 371 1.19 12.46 29.47
CA GLY A 371 0.64 13.07 30.68
C GLY A 371 1.70 13.25 31.77
N LEU A 372 2.54 12.23 32.01
CA LEU A 372 3.64 12.28 32.96
C LEU A 372 4.70 13.32 32.56
N LEU A 373 5.09 13.38 31.29
CA LEU A 373 6.02 14.39 30.79
C LEU A 373 5.46 15.81 30.88
N CYS A 374 4.18 16.00 30.58
CA CYS A 374 3.51 17.29 30.74
C CYS A 374 3.54 17.75 32.20
N ASN A 375 3.21 16.84 33.13
CA ASN A 375 3.27 17.12 34.56
C ASN A 375 4.71 17.41 35.04
N ALA A 376 5.71 16.71 34.52
CA ALA A 376 7.12 16.97 34.82
C ALA A 376 7.60 18.32 34.27
N GLY A 377 7.16 18.70 33.06
CA GLY A 377 7.44 20.00 32.46
C GLY A 377 6.80 21.15 33.26
N LEU A 378 5.55 20.97 33.69
CA LEU A 378 4.86 21.92 34.58
C LEU A 378 5.56 22.02 35.94
N LEU A 379 6.03 20.90 36.50
CA LEU A 379 6.81 20.90 37.74
C LEU A 379 8.15 21.62 37.55
N SER A 380 8.85 21.39 36.45
CA SER A 380 10.09 22.08 36.12
C SER A 380 9.90 23.59 35.96
N LEU A 381 8.82 24.01 35.28
CA LEU A 381 8.44 25.42 35.16
C LEU A 381 8.07 26.02 36.53
N ALA A 382 7.32 25.29 37.36
CA ALA A 382 6.98 25.72 38.71
C ALA A 382 8.24 25.89 39.60
N ILE A 383 9.21 24.96 39.50
CA ILE A 383 10.49 25.05 40.20
C ILE A 383 11.32 26.23 39.68
N GLN A 384 11.35 26.47 38.36
CA GLN A 384 12.03 27.64 37.78
C GLN A 384 11.40 28.96 38.23
N CYS A 385 10.06 29.04 38.28
CA CYS A 385 9.35 30.20 38.80
C CYS A 385 9.62 30.43 40.30
N LEU A 386 9.63 29.37 41.12
CA LEU A 386 9.97 29.45 42.55
C LEU A 386 11.43 29.88 42.78
N ARG A 387 12.35 29.47 41.89
CA ARG A 387 13.76 29.88 41.97
C ARG A 387 13.95 31.36 41.60
N HIS A 388 13.13 31.90 40.69
CA HIS A 388 13.18 33.31 40.32
C HIS A 388 12.51 34.25 41.33
N THR A 389 11.48 33.81 42.07
CA THR A 389 10.86 34.63 43.12
C THR A 389 11.71 34.73 44.40
N CYS A 390 12.63 33.78 44.65
CA CYS A 390 13.53 33.83 45.81
C CYS A 390 14.81 34.68 45.62
N CYS A 391 15.07 35.25 44.44
CA CYS A 391 16.24 36.11 44.20
C CYS A 391 16.00 37.62 44.43
N CYS A 392 14.79 38.04 44.80
CA CYS A 392 14.56 39.40 45.29
C CYS A 392 14.98 39.51 46.76
N SER A 393 16.29 39.63 46.98
CA SER A 393 16.82 40.12 48.24
C SER A 393 16.42 41.61 48.41
N PRO A 394 15.85 42.03 49.55
CA PRO A 394 15.60 43.43 49.83
C PRO A 394 16.95 44.11 50.14
N SER A 395 17.66 44.53 49.11
CA SER A 395 18.80 45.44 49.25
C SER A 395 18.29 46.86 49.47
N GLU A 396 18.07 47.16 50.75
CA GLU A 396 18.26 48.44 51.40
C GLU A 396 19.10 49.45 50.58
N LYS A 397 18.47 50.57 50.18
CA LYS A 397 19.12 51.88 50.03
C LYS A 397 18.07 52.99 50.01
N ALA A 398 17.98 53.64 51.17
CA ALA A 398 17.50 55.01 51.29
C ALA A 398 18.38 55.94 50.44
N GLY A 399 17.77 56.92 49.76
CA GLY A 399 18.50 57.95 49.03
C GLY A 399 17.55 58.81 48.20
N ALA A 400 17.27 60.01 48.73
CA ALA A 400 16.40 61.02 48.19
C ALA A 400 16.75 61.49 46.76
N GLY A 401 15.74 61.92 46.00
CA GLY A 401 15.91 62.59 44.72
C GLY A 401 14.59 62.99 44.08
N LEU A 402 14.13 64.20 44.40
CA LEU A 402 13.03 64.92 43.75
C LEU A 402 13.28 65.12 42.24
N GLY A 403 12.22 65.04 41.43
CA GLY A 403 12.08 65.87 40.21
C GLY A 403 11.48 65.19 38.97
N GLY A 404 10.31 65.69 38.55
CA GLY A 404 9.73 65.59 37.20
C GLY A 404 9.08 64.24 36.88
N GLY A 405 7.77 64.09 36.66
CA GLY A 405 6.90 64.93 35.85
C GLY A 405 7.03 64.52 34.38
N VAL A 406 6.07 63.74 33.87
CA VAL A 406 5.48 63.77 32.51
C VAL A 406 4.69 62.46 32.25
N ASP A 407 3.37 62.66 32.16
CA ASP A 407 2.34 62.05 31.31
C ASP A 407 2.29 60.54 31.03
N MET A 408 1.20 59.96 31.55
CA MET A 408 0.60 58.71 31.11
C MET A 408 -0.19 58.92 29.81
N GLY A 409 0.27 58.31 28.71
CA GLY A 409 -0.50 58.06 27.51
C GLY A 409 -0.77 56.56 27.37
N GLY A 410 -2.02 56.14 27.59
CA GLY A 410 -2.47 54.77 27.39
C GLY A 410 -2.46 54.37 25.91
N ALA A 411 -2.04 53.14 25.64
CA ALA A 411 -2.31 52.46 24.38
C ALA A 411 -2.65 51.00 24.66
N ALA A 412 -3.92 50.69 24.44
CA ALA A 412 -4.50 49.37 24.50
C ALA A 412 -3.88 48.45 23.43
N TRP A 413 -3.53 47.24 23.83
CA TRP A 413 -3.15 46.16 22.91
C TRP A 413 -4.41 45.55 22.32
N GLY A 414 -4.78 45.98 21.11
CA GLY A 414 -5.72 45.28 20.25
C GLY A 414 -4.96 44.24 19.43
N GLY A 415 -5.28 42.96 19.66
CA GLY A 415 -4.81 41.85 18.84
C GLY A 415 -5.75 41.62 17.66
N GLU A 416 -5.25 41.81 16.44
CA GLU A 416 -5.77 41.17 15.23
C GLU A 416 -4.79 41.39 14.07
N VAL A 417 -4.84 40.49 13.09
CA VAL A 417 -4.09 40.47 11.80
C VAL A 417 -2.73 39.75 11.81
N VAL A 418 -2.76 38.42 11.81
CA VAL A 418 -1.65 37.55 11.34
C VAL A 418 -2.17 36.48 10.38
N ASP A 419 -2.80 36.89 9.27
CA ASP A 419 -3.12 35.95 8.17
C ASP A 419 -2.69 36.46 6.78
N GLY A 420 -2.42 37.76 6.62
CA GLY A 420 -1.97 38.33 5.34
C GLY A 420 -0.50 38.07 4.96
N GLN A 421 0.37 37.76 5.92
CA GLN A 421 1.82 37.61 5.67
C GLN A 421 2.24 36.18 5.27
N ARG A 422 1.43 35.15 5.58
CA ARG A 422 1.75 33.76 5.21
C ARG A 422 1.63 33.47 3.71
N LEU A 423 0.72 34.16 3.02
CA LEU A 423 0.51 33.97 1.58
C LEU A 423 1.60 34.64 0.71
N LYS A 424 2.26 35.70 1.19
CA LYS A 424 3.40 36.32 0.48
C LYS A 424 4.70 35.53 0.61
N ALA A 425 4.89 34.78 1.70
CA ALA A 425 6.08 33.96 1.90
C ALA A 425 6.18 32.77 0.91
N GLY A 426 5.05 32.15 0.55
CA GLY A 426 5.02 31.03 -0.40
C GLY A 426 5.35 31.42 -1.85
N SER A 427 4.96 32.62 -2.28
CA SER A 427 5.27 33.18 -3.60
C SER A 427 6.76 33.52 -3.74
N ASN A 428 7.33 34.18 -2.72
CA ASN A 428 8.74 34.55 -2.70
C ASN A 428 9.68 33.33 -2.65
N TYR A 429 9.24 32.22 -2.04
CA TYR A 429 10.03 30.99 -1.98
C TYR A 429 10.18 30.31 -3.35
N LYS A 430 9.09 30.24 -4.14
CA LYS A 430 9.14 29.70 -5.51
C LYS A 430 10.00 30.58 -6.43
N GLN A 431 9.90 31.90 -6.30
CA GLN A 431 10.70 32.84 -7.08
C GLN A 431 12.19 32.79 -6.69
N GLY A 432 12.49 32.60 -5.40
CA GLY A 432 13.85 32.42 -4.89
C GLY A 432 14.49 31.12 -5.39
N TYR A 433 13.74 30.01 -5.36
CA TYR A 433 14.22 28.72 -5.87
C TYR A 433 14.52 28.76 -7.38
N ALA A 434 13.63 29.37 -8.18
CA ALA A 434 13.83 29.52 -9.61
C ALA A 434 15.08 30.37 -9.94
N ARG A 435 15.35 31.43 -9.17
CA ARG A 435 16.57 32.26 -9.32
C ARG A 435 17.84 31.50 -8.94
N LEU A 436 17.81 30.70 -7.88
CA LEU A 436 18.94 29.86 -7.47
C LEU A 436 19.22 28.75 -8.49
N GLN A 437 18.17 28.14 -9.05
CA GLN A 437 18.31 27.12 -10.08
C GLN A 437 18.88 27.71 -11.38
N SER A 438 18.39 28.87 -11.81
CA SER A 438 18.95 29.59 -12.96
C SER A 438 20.43 29.97 -12.76
N ARG A 439 20.84 30.39 -11.56
CA ARG A 439 22.25 30.70 -11.27
C ARG A 439 23.14 29.46 -11.24
N ARG A 440 22.65 28.35 -10.69
CA ARG A 440 23.35 27.06 -10.72
C ARG A 440 23.58 26.60 -12.16
N ASP A 441 22.54 26.67 -12.99
CA ASP A 441 22.59 26.19 -14.36
C ASP A 441 23.49 27.10 -15.24
N SER A 442 23.49 28.42 -15.01
CA SER A 442 24.45 29.34 -15.64
C SER A 442 25.90 29.07 -15.22
N TYR A 443 26.17 28.82 -13.93
CA TYR A 443 27.53 28.49 -13.46
C TYR A 443 28.03 27.16 -14.03
N ALA A 444 27.15 26.15 -14.11
CA ALA A 444 27.48 24.85 -14.71
C ALA A 444 27.77 24.97 -16.23
N LEU A 445 27.07 25.86 -16.94
CA LEU A 445 27.31 26.14 -18.36
C LEU A 445 28.62 26.89 -18.60
N GLU A 446 29.01 27.79 -17.70
CA GLU A 446 30.22 28.60 -17.85
C GLU A 446 31.52 27.85 -17.49
N HIS A 447 31.45 26.78 -16.70
CA HIS A 447 32.64 26.16 -16.10
C HIS A 447 32.83 24.68 -16.46
N ALA A 448 32.01 24.11 -17.34
CA ALA A 448 32.10 22.69 -17.69
C ALA A 448 31.54 22.37 -19.08
N GLU A 449 32.34 21.67 -19.89
CA GLU A 449 31.94 21.21 -21.23
C GLU A 449 31.26 19.83 -21.18
N GLY A 450 31.63 18.98 -20.20
CA GLY A 450 31.04 17.65 -20.00
C GLY A 450 29.98 17.57 -18.89
N GLU A 451 29.01 16.66 -19.01
CA GLU A 451 27.92 16.48 -18.01
C GLU A 451 28.44 16.06 -16.61
N GLN A 452 29.57 15.35 -16.58
CA GLN A 452 30.24 14.98 -15.34
C GLN A 452 30.96 16.17 -14.68
N GLU A 453 31.51 17.08 -15.47
CA GLU A 453 32.10 18.34 -14.99
C GLU A 453 31.02 19.34 -14.57
N LYS A 454 29.87 19.37 -15.25
CA LYS A 454 28.71 20.21 -14.87
C LYS A 454 28.20 19.83 -13.49
N ASN A 455 28.14 18.54 -13.20
CA ASN A 455 27.78 18.04 -11.88
C ASN A 455 28.83 18.35 -10.80
N ALA A 456 30.12 18.36 -11.15
CA ALA A 456 31.19 18.77 -10.24
C ALA A 456 31.16 20.29 -9.95
N ALA A 457 31.02 21.12 -10.99
CA ALA A 457 30.90 22.57 -10.88
C ALA A 457 29.65 22.98 -10.09
N ALA A 458 28.52 22.29 -10.29
CA ALA A 458 27.30 22.51 -9.51
C ALA A 458 27.50 22.19 -8.01
N ARG A 459 28.28 21.14 -7.67
CA ARG A 459 28.63 20.81 -6.28
C ARG A 459 29.53 21.85 -5.64
N GLU A 460 30.52 22.34 -6.38
CA GLU A 460 31.41 23.41 -5.92
C GLU A 460 30.66 24.72 -5.68
N TRP A 461 29.77 25.11 -6.60
CA TRP A 461 28.93 26.30 -6.46
C TRP A 461 28.03 26.25 -5.22
N VAL A 462 27.36 25.11 -4.99
CA VAL A 462 26.52 24.93 -3.78
C VAL A 462 27.36 25.02 -2.52
N THR A 463 28.57 24.45 -2.51
CA THR A 463 29.48 24.48 -1.35
C THR A 463 29.95 25.90 -1.06
N ARG A 464 30.25 26.70 -2.08
CA ARG A 464 30.61 28.12 -1.96
C ARG A 464 29.42 28.96 -1.46
N CYS A 465 28.21 28.76 -1.98
CA CYS A 465 27.03 29.46 -1.48
C CYS A 465 26.71 29.12 -0.03
N VAL A 466 26.90 27.86 0.38
CA VAL A 466 26.73 27.47 1.79
C VAL A 466 27.80 28.12 2.66
N SER A 467 29.07 28.11 2.27
CA SER A 467 30.12 28.77 3.07
C SER A 467 29.88 30.27 3.18
N GLU A 468 29.53 30.96 2.09
CA GLU A 468 29.20 32.39 2.10
C GLU A 468 28.00 32.70 3.00
N TYR A 469 26.95 31.87 2.98
CA TYR A 469 25.79 32.08 3.83
C TYR A 469 26.11 31.79 5.31
N THR A 470 26.96 30.81 5.57
CA THR A 470 27.40 30.44 6.93
C THR A 470 28.31 31.52 7.50
N ASP A 471 29.25 32.04 6.72
CA ASP A 471 30.15 33.14 7.09
C ASP A 471 29.36 34.44 7.30
N LYS A 472 28.35 34.71 6.47
CA LYS A 472 27.47 35.86 6.64
C LYS A 472 26.61 35.75 7.89
N ALA A 473 26.02 34.58 8.15
CA ALA A 473 25.25 34.29 9.38
C ALA A 473 26.13 34.32 10.64
N LEU A 474 27.40 33.92 10.54
CA LEU A 474 28.39 34.04 11.62
C LEU A 474 28.83 35.49 11.83
N SER A 475 28.87 36.32 10.78
CA SER A 475 29.20 37.75 10.88
C SER A 475 28.04 38.60 11.43
N GLU A 476 26.79 38.18 11.24
CA GLU A 476 25.58 38.87 11.74
C GLU A 476 25.22 38.51 13.19
N LYS A 477 26.13 37.88 13.95
CA LYS A 477 25.93 37.46 15.34
C LYS A 477 26.03 38.62 16.37
N GLN A 478 25.21 39.65 16.17
CA GLN A 478 24.84 40.65 17.18
C GLN A 478 23.30 40.84 17.17
N GLY A 479 22.57 39.84 17.67
CA GLY A 479 21.13 39.97 17.94
C GLY A 479 20.33 38.66 17.84
N ASP A 480 20.08 38.04 18.99
CA ASP A 480 19.00 37.11 19.42
C ASP A 480 18.26 36.16 18.44
N THR A 481 18.80 35.87 17.27
CA THR A 481 18.21 34.95 16.26
C THR A 481 18.93 33.60 16.15
N GLY A 482 19.83 33.29 17.11
CA GLY A 482 20.71 32.12 17.08
C GLY A 482 19.99 30.75 17.00
N ILE A 483 18.78 30.64 17.53
CA ILE A 483 18.05 29.36 17.59
C ILE A 483 17.48 28.96 16.22
N LEU A 484 17.05 29.92 15.40
CA LEU A 484 16.47 29.63 14.08
C LEU A 484 17.56 29.26 13.05
N SER A 485 18.73 29.90 13.14
CA SER A 485 19.90 29.61 12.31
C SER A 485 20.39 28.17 12.53
N ASP A 486 20.55 27.75 13.78
CA ASP A 486 21.03 26.40 14.10
C ASP A 486 20.04 25.31 13.68
N GLN A 487 18.74 25.56 13.78
CA GLN A 487 17.71 24.61 13.30
C GLN A 487 17.69 24.50 11.77
N VAL A 488 17.91 25.59 11.04
CA VAL A 488 17.99 25.57 9.57
C VAL A 488 19.28 24.92 9.11
N VAL A 489 20.42 25.22 9.74
CA VAL A 489 21.71 24.57 9.44
C VAL A 489 21.64 23.08 9.75
N HIS A 490 21.06 22.68 10.89
CA HIS A 490 20.84 21.28 11.22
C HIS A 490 19.88 20.60 10.23
N PHE A 491 18.78 21.25 9.84
CA PHE A 491 17.85 20.70 8.85
C PHE A 491 18.52 20.50 7.49
N VAL A 492 19.26 21.50 7.00
CA VAL A 492 19.97 21.44 5.71
C VAL A 492 21.07 20.39 5.73
N THR A 493 21.90 20.34 6.78
CA THR A 493 22.98 19.34 6.89
C THR A 493 22.44 17.92 7.01
N THR A 494 21.38 17.70 7.79
CA THR A 494 20.78 16.36 7.97
C THR A 494 20.08 15.89 6.69
N ARG A 495 19.28 16.76 6.04
CA ARG A 495 18.58 16.41 4.79
C ARG A 495 19.52 16.31 3.59
N TRP A 496 20.58 17.10 3.53
CA TRP A 496 21.58 17.02 2.47
C TRP A 496 22.38 15.72 2.56
N PHE A 497 22.69 15.25 3.78
CA PHE A 497 23.34 13.95 3.98
C PHE A 497 22.45 12.79 3.50
N ASP A 498 21.12 12.92 3.62
CA ASP A 498 20.16 11.95 3.08
C ASP A 498 20.07 12.02 1.55
N ILE A 499 20.05 13.23 0.96
CA ILE A 499 20.07 13.41 -0.51
C ILE A 499 21.37 12.88 -1.11
N GLY A 500 22.52 13.14 -0.47
CA GLY A 500 23.81 12.64 -0.90
C GLY A 500 23.91 11.11 -0.78
N ARG A 501 23.28 10.51 0.24
CA ARG A 501 23.16 9.04 0.34
C ARG A 501 22.24 8.47 -0.72
N GLU A 502 21.14 9.15 -1.03
CA GLU A 502 20.21 8.71 -2.08
C GLU A 502 20.84 8.85 -3.48
N GLU A 503 21.54 9.93 -3.77
CA GLU A 503 22.33 10.08 -4.99
C GLU A 503 23.45 9.05 -5.06
N SER A 504 24.22 8.84 -3.99
CA SER A 504 25.26 7.81 -3.95
C SER A 504 24.68 6.42 -4.21
N TRP A 505 23.51 6.11 -3.64
CA TRP A 505 22.81 4.85 -3.86
C TRP A 505 22.31 4.72 -5.30
N ARG A 506 21.72 5.78 -5.87
CA ARG A 506 21.31 5.80 -7.30
C ARG A 506 22.51 5.62 -8.22
N THR A 507 23.61 6.31 -7.95
CA THR A 507 24.83 6.23 -8.77
C THR A 507 25.46 4.84 -8.67
N ASP A 508 25.49 4.23 -7.48
CA ASP A 508 25.98 2.87 -7.30
C ASP A 508 25.06 1.85 -7.98
N MET A 509 23.74 2.04 -7.89
CA MET A 509 22.77 1.16 -8.55
C MET A 509 22.84 1.27 -10.07
N THR A 510 23.02 2.47 -10.64
CA THR A 510 23.27 2.64 -12.08
C THR A 510 24.59 1.99 -12.49
N ARG A 511 25.64 2.08 -11.67
CA ARG A 511 26.91 1.36 -11.93
C ARG A 511 26.78 -0.15 -11.82
N GLN A 512 25.93 -0.66 -10.94
CA GLN A 512 25.64 -2.08 -10.82
C GLN A 512 24.82 -2.57 -12.01
N MET A 513 23.79 -1.83 -12.43
CA MET A 513 22.99 -2.13 -13.62
C MET A 513 23.86 -2.15 -14.89
N GLY A 514 24.71 -1.13 -15.09
CA GLY A 514 25.64 -1.12 -16.23
C GLY A 514 26.65 -2.26 -16.21
N ARG A 515 27.06 -2.76 -15.02
CA ARG A 515 27.89 -3.96 -14.90
C ARG A 515 27.13 -5.24 -15.27
N VAL A 516 25.84 -5.32 -14.94
CA VAL A 516 24.97 -6.45 -15.31
C VAL A 516 24.70 -6.44 -16.80
N GLU A 517 24.42 -5.29 -17.40
CA GLU A 517 24.23 -5.15 -18.86
C GLU A 517 25.49 -5.54 -19.63
N LEU A 518 26.67 -5.09 -19.18
CA LEU A 518 27.95 -5.53 -19.75
C LEU A 518 28.15 -7.04 -19.62
N ALA A 519 27.85 -7.61 -18.45
CA ALA A 519 27.97 -9.05 -18.22
C ALA A 519 26.97 -9.86 -19.06
N MET A 520 25.75 -9.36 -19.28
CA MET A 520 24.77 -9.98 -20.18
C MET A 520 25.22 -9.87 -21.64
N GLY A 521 25.72 -8.72 -22.09
CA GLY A 521 26.27 -8.57 -23.43
C GLY A 521 27.48 -9.48 -23.68
N GLU A 522 28.35 -9.67 -22.69
CA GLU A 522 29.43 -10.67 -22.76
C GLU A 522 28.90 -12.10 -22.79
N LEU A 523 27.80 -12.40 -22.09
CA LEU A 523 27.17 -13.73 -22.10
C LEU A 523 26.50 -14.02 -23.46
N GLU A 524 25.79 -13.04 -24.03
CA GLU A 524 25.19 -13.11 -25.37
C GLU A 524 26.27 -13.24 -26.44
N ALA A 525 27.38 -12.51 -26.33
CA ALA A 525 28.52 -12.66 -27.23
C ALA A 525 29.14 -14.07 -27.12
N LYS A 526 29.25 -14.63 -25.91
CA LYS A 526 29.75 -15.99 -25.69
C LYS A 526 28.79 -17.06 -26.20
N MET A 527 27.47 -16.90 -26.00
CA MET A 527 26.46 -17.80 -26.56
C MET A 527 26.40 -17.71 -28.10
N SER A 528 26.62 -16.52 -28.65
CA SER A 528 26.77 -16.31 -30.09
C SER A 528 28.00 -17.06 -30.65
N ASP A 529 29.12 -17.08 -29.92
CA ASP A 529 30.27 -17.91 -30.29
C ASP A 529 30.03 -19.42 -30.07
N GLU A 530 29.24 -19.82 -29.09
CA GLU A 530 28.83 -21.21 -28.89
C GLU A 530 27.99 -21.74 -30.08
N SER A 531 27.12 -20.88 -30.64
CA SER A 531 26.41 -21.19 -31.89
C SER A 531 27.35 -21.34 -33.10
N ARG A 532 28.50 -20.66 -33.10
CA ARG A 532 29.54 -20.81 -34.13
C ARG A 532 30.35 -22.08 -33.93
N ILE A 533 30.54 -22.53 -32.68
CA ILE A 533 31.17 -23.82 -32.36
C ILE A 533 30.28 -24.97 -32.83
N ASP A 534 28.96 -24.91 -32.61
CA ASP A 534 28.01 -25.90 -33.15
C ASP A 534 27.98 -25.91 -34.68
N ALA A 535 28.03 -24.73 -35.30
CA ALA A 535 28.12 -24.63 -36.77
C ALA A 535 29.46 -25.18 -37.32
N LEU A 536 30.56 -25.07 -36.56
CA LEU A 536 31.86 -25.66 -36.90
C LEU A 536 31.87 -27.17 -36.70
N ALA A 537 31.27 -27.67 -35.61
CA ALA A 537 31.12 -29.10 -35.34
C ALA A 537 30.37 -29.80 -36.48
N LYS A 538 29.23 -29.23 -36.92
CA LYS A 538 28.48 -29.76 -38.08
C LYS A 538 29.27 -29.74 -39.39
N ARG A 539 30.10 -28.72 -39.63
CA ARG A 539 30.97 -28.69 -40.83
C ARG A 539 32.10 -29.72 -40.77
N VAL A 540 32.62 -30.01 -39.57
CA VAL A 540 33.64 -31.05 -39.37
C VAL A 540 33.03 -32.43 -39.56
N GLU A 541 31.83 -32.67 -39.03
CA GLU A 541 31.05 -33.90 -39.21
C GLU A 541 30.75 -34.16 -40.69
N GLN A 542 30.21 -33.18 -41.42
CA GLN A 542 29.98 -33.31 -42.87
C GLN A 542 31.26 -33.59 -43.67
N ARG A 543 32.40 -32.99 -43.28
CA ARG A 543 33.69 -33.28 -43.94
C ARG A 543 34.23 -34.66 -43.61
N LEU A 544 33.93 -35.19 -42.42
CA LEU A 544 34.29 -36.55 -42.03
C LEU A 544 33.45 -37.56 -42.79
N GLU A 545 32.14 -37.36 -42.89
CA GLU A 545 31.23 -38.19 -43.71
C GLU A 545 31.67 -38.22 -45.17
N GLN A 546 31.92 -37.04 -45.76
CA GLN A 546 32.36 -36.94 -47.15
C GLN A 546 33.72 -37.62 -47.40
N ARG A 547 34.63 -37.59 -46.41
CA ARG A 547 35.92 -38.31 -46.49
C ARG A 547 35.75 -39.81 -46.29
N LEU A 548 34.83 -40.25 -45.43
CA LEU A 548 34.51 -41.66 -45.23
C LEU A 548 33.89 -42.26 -46.50
N GLU A 549 32.96 -41.56 -47.15
CA GLU A 549 32.38 -41.97 -48.44
C GLU A 549 33.45 -42.10 -49.54
N LEU A 550 34.36 -41.13 -49.64
CA LEU A 550 35.45 -41.16 -50.63
C LEU A 550 36.50 -42.25 -50.35
N SER A 551 36.72 -42.59 -49.09
CA SER A 551 37.78 -43.54 -48.70
C SER A 551 37.34 -44.99 -48.73
N PHE A 552 36.04 -45.27 -48.54
CA PHE A 552 35.54 -46.63 -48.37
C PHE A 552 34.63 -47.13 -49.50
N GLY A 553 34.19 -46.24 -50.41
CA GLY A 553 33.39 -46.63 -51.57
C GLY A 553 32.09 -47.38 -51.21
N PRO A 554 31.36 -47.93 -52.20
CA PRO A 554 30.02 -48.51 -52.00
C PRO A 554 29.99 -49.85 -51.22
N ASN A 555 31.05 -50.19 -50.47
CA ASN A 555 31.18 -51.42 -49.70
C ASN A 555 31.30 -51.18 -48.19
N LEU A 556 30.98 -49.97 -47.71
CA LEU A 556 31.06 -49.61 -46.30
C LEU A 556 30.05 -50.39 -45.44
N ASP A 557 28.82 -50.60 -45.93
CA ASP A 557 27.76 -51.31 -45.19
C ASP A 557 28.13 -52.79 -44.95
N ALA A 558 28.76 -53.44 -45.93
CA ALA A 558 29.21 -54.83 -45.81
C ALA A 558 30.40 -55.01 -44.84
N LYS A 559 31.10 -53.94 -44.47
CA LYS A 559 32.21 -53.97 -43.50
C LYS A 559 31.83 -53.47 -42.11
N LEU A 560 30.71 -52.76 -41.96
CA LEU A 560 30.20 -52.37 -40.65
C LEU A 560 29.35 -53.47 -40.01
N ASP A 561 28.74 -54.34 -40.83
CA ASP A 561 27.95 -55.50 -40.38
C ASP A 561 28.80 -56.74 -40.02
N ALA A 562 30.10 -56.74 -40.35
CA ALA A 562 31.06 -57.80 -40.01
C ALA A 562 32.00 -57.34 -38.88
#